data_AF-A0A1F8N9H4-F1
#
_entry.id   AF-A0A1F8N9H4-F1
#
_cell.length_a   1.000
_cell.length_b   1.000
_cell.length_c   1.000
_cell.angle_alpha   90.00
_cell.angle_beta   90.00
_cell.angle_gamma   90.00
#
_symmetry.space_group_name_H-M   'P 1'
#
loop_
_entity.id
_entity.type
_entity.pdbx_description
1 polymer ?
#
loop_
_entity_poly.entity_id
_entity_poly.type
_entity_poly.pdbx_seq_one_letter_code
_entity_poly.pdbx_strand_id
1 'polypeptide(L)'
;MKKPALLIISVVLLFAIMACSIGGVAATATPQPTQTPMPTDTEIPPTPTATSTTKPANTPKPTDVPMVTLREFERAFRDAGFTAYAFSDGTGNIWVLDNVFENMYTYDSGWVEIEVLNSLKTRLDHMEQRFEVMDDLFPADFMDLLREANEDYAGTVGAGVTGKAVDPYGPNAGDFWKYQSAYYNVSEETIAGYDVRFALFFQQWTCPPEYICTFPSFGNQEFSGQASFVFYEVAFGLDV
;
A
#
# COMPACT_ATOMS: atom_id res chain seq x y z
N MET A 1 -45.64 32.30 -15.90
CA MET A 1 -45.00 33.34 -15.06
C MET A 1 -43.60 32.87 -14.72
N LYS A 2 -42.57 33.66 -15.02
CA LYS A 2 -41.14 33.31 -14.94
C LYS A 2 -40.47 34.03 -13.75
N LYS A 3 -39.48 33.35 -13.14
CA LYS A 3 -38.44 33.78 -12.18
C LYS A 3 -38.85 33.79 -10.70
N PRO A 4 -38.05 33.14 -9.83
CA PRO A 4 -36.82 33.77 -9.34
C PRO A 4 -35.60 32.83 -9.30
N ALA A 5 -34.50 33.23 -9.94
CA ALA A 5 -33.22 32.51 -9.92
C ALA A 5 -32.01 33.48 -9.95
N LEU A 6 -32.10 34.61 -9.22
CA LEU A 6 -31.10 35.68 -9.36
C LEU A 6 -30.55 36.24 -8.04
N LEU A 7 -30.71 35.56 -6.91
CA LEU A 7 -30.34 36.11 -5.59
C LEU A 7 -29.33 35.28 -4.79
N ILE A 8 -28.87 34.13 -5.29
CA ILE A 8 -27.94 33.25 -4.56
C ILE A 8 -26.48 33.40 -5.04
N ILE A 9 -26.23 34.16 -6.11
CA ILE A 9 -24.88 34.34 -6.70
C ILE A 9 -24.05 35.41 -5.96
N SER A 10 -24.64 36.23 -5.07
CA SER A 10 -23.93 37.34 -4.42
C SER A 10 -23.32 37.05 -3.04
N VAL A 11 -23.42 35.83 -2.49
CA VAL A 11 -22.91 35.53 -1.13
C VAL A 11 -21.57 34.78 -1.11
N VAL A 12 -21.14 34.18 -2.23
CA VAL A 12 -19.91 33.34 -2.25
C VAL A 12 -18.64 34.13 -2.62
N LEU A 13 -18.75 35.38 -3.08
CA LEU A 13 -17.60 36.16 -3.59
C LEU A 13 -16.88 37.03 -2.53
N LEU A 14 -17.05 36.77 -1.23
CA LEU A 14 -16.52 37.64 -0.16
C LEU A 14 -15.52 36.98 0.82
N PHE A 15 -15.09 35.75 0.57
CA PHE A 15 -14.11 35.05 1.44
C PHE A 15 -12.70 34.89 0.84
N ALA A 16 -12.36 35.60 -0.24
CA ALA A 16 -11.12 35.40 -0.98
C ALA A 16 -9.93 36.32 -0.61
N ILE A 17 -9.93 37.01 0.54
CA ILE A 17 -8.87 37.98 0.86
C ILE A 17 -8.44 37.98 2.35
N MET A 18 -7.92 36.85 2.85
CA MET A 18 -7.07 36.87 4.06
C MET A 18 -6.03 35.74 4.02
N ALA A 19 -4.97 35.92 3.23
CA ALA A 19 -3.71 35.17 3.40
C ALA A 19 -2.56 35.94 2.75
N CYS A 20 -1.90 36.81 3.53
CA CYS A 20 -0.57 37.33 3.20
C CYS A 20 0.09 37.87 4.47
N SER A 21 0.67 36.99 5.27
CA SER A 21 1.63 37.34 6.32
C SER A 21 2.98 36.72 5.92
N ILE A 22 3.73 37.45 5.08
CA ILE A 22 5.12 37.13 4.75
C ILE A 22 5.99 37.74 5.84
N GLY A 23 6.49 36.87 6.72
CA GLY A 23 7.52 37.20 7.70
C GLY A 23 8.86 37.43 7.00
N GLY A 24 9.46 38.59 7.22
CA GLY A 24 10.81 38.91 6.78
C GLY A 24 11.84 38.11 7.56
N VAL A 25 12.64 37.33 6.85
CA VAL A 25 13.87 36.71 7.37
C VAL A 25 15.00 37.73 7.27
N ALA A 26 15.58 38.05 8.43
CA ALA A 26 16.75 38.91 8.55
C ALA A 26 17.97 38.27 7.88
N ALA A 27 18.73 39.06 7.12
CA ALA A 27 19.99 38.65 6.52
C ALA A 27 21.07 38.49 7.62
N THR A 28 21.45 37.25 7.91
CA THR A 28 22.55 36.94 8.82
C THR A 28 23.87 37.01 8.07
N ALA A 29 24.80 37.83 8.55
CA ALA A 29 26.12 38.02 7.96
C ALA A 29 26.97 36.73 8.03
N THR A 30 27.61 36.38 6.92
CA THR A 30 28.53 35.25 6.79
C THR A 30 29.81 35.51 7.59
N PRO A 31 30.21 34.67 8.56
CA PRO A 31 31.49 34.82 9.23
C PRO A 31 32.66 34.43 8.31
N GLN A 32 33.73 35.21 8.40
CA GLN A 32 34.99 35.04 7.67
C GLN A 32 35.72 33.76 8.14
N PRO A 33 36.34 32.97 7.24
CA PRO A 33 37.07 31.77 7.62
C PRO A 33 38.30 32.13 8.48
N THR A 34 38.36 31.51 9.65
CA THR A 34 39.51 31.58 10.57
C THR A 34 40.58 30.60 10.11
N GLN A 35 41.85 31.04 10.10
CA GLN A 35 42.98 30.20 9.73
C GLN A 35 43.19 29.09 10.78
N THR A 36 43.21 27.84 10.32
CA THR A 36 43.50 26.66 11.13
C THR A 36 44.98 26.64 11.51
N PRO A 37 45.36 26.51 12.79
CA PRO A 37 46.75 26.35 13.19
C PRO A 37 47.32 25.00 12.73
N MET A 38 48.60 25.02 12.39
CA MET A 38 49.40 23.87 11.98
C MET A 38 49.54 22.84 13.13
N PRO A 39 49.46 21.52 12.85
CA PRO A 39 49.55 20.52 13.91
C PRO A 39 50.93 20.51 14.55
N THR A 40 50.94 20.48 15.89
CA THR A 40 52.11 20.26 16.75
C THR A 40 52.40 18.76 16.81
N ASP A 41 53.67 18.37 16.62
CA ASP A 41 54.14 16.99 16.78
C ASP A 41 53.80 16.49 18.19
N THR A 42 52.88 15.53 18.25
CA THR A 42 52.49 14.85 19.49
C THR A 42 53.36 13.61 19.64
N GLU A 43 54.06 13.51 20.78
CA GLU A 43 54.85 12.34 21.15
C GLU A 43 54.02 11.04 21.05
N ILE A 44 54.64 10.00 20.48
CA ILE A 44 54.03 8.70 20.27
C ILE A 44 53.93 7.96 21.61
N PRO A 45 52.73 7.63 22.12
CA PRO A 45 52.58 6.82 23.33
C PRO A 45 53.00 5.35 23.08
N PRO A 46 53.43 4.62 24.13
CA PRO A 46 53.93 3.26 23.98
C PRO A 46 52.88 2.30 23.42
N THR A 47 53.31 1.44 22.51
CA THR A 47 52.50 0.42 21.82
C THR A 47 51.79 -0.51 22.82
N PRO A 48 50.46 -0.66 22.75
CA PRO A 48 49.74 -1.58 23.62
C PRO A 48 50.11 -3.03 23.31
N THR A 49 50.40 -3.80 24.35
CA THR A 49 50.64 -5.25 24.25
C THR A 49 49.33 -5.94 23.88
N ALA A 50 49.31 -6.66 22.75
CA ALA A 50 48.15 -7.41 22.28
C ALA A 50 47.75 -8.47 23.32
N THR A 51 46.63 -8.24 23.99
CA THR A 51 45.98 -9.27 24.80
C THR A 51 45.25 -10.21 23.85
N SER A 52 45.53 -11.52 23.94
CA SER A 52 44.88 -12.52 23.11
C SER A 52 43.38 -12.56 23.39
N THR A 53 42.58 -11.93 22.51
CA THR A 53 41.12 -11.99 22.54
C THR A 53 40.69 -13.43 22.27
N THR A 54 39.87 -14.00 23.15
CA THR A 54 39.24 -15.30 22.92
C THR A 54 38.47 -15.28 21.60
N LYS A 55 38.63 -16.32 20.79
CA LYS A 55 37.91 -16.51 19.52
C LYS A 55 36.42 -16.23 19.74
N PRO A 56 35.76 -15.42 18.89
CA PRO A 56 34.32 -15.20 18.97
C PRO A 56 33.60 -16.55 19.00
N ALA A 57 32.69 -16.72 19.96
CA ALA A 57 31.78 -17.85 19.93
C ALA A 57 31.04 -17.82 18.59
N ASN A 58 30.93 -18.96 17.92
CA ASN A 58 30.16 -19.06 16.69
C ASN A 58 28.74 -18.55 16.99
N THR A 59 28.36 -17.43 16.36
CA THR A 59 26.98 -16.95 16.40
C THR A 59 26.09 -18.10 15.90
N PRO A 60 25.02 -18.48 16.63
CA PRO A 60 24.08 -19.48 16.14
C PRO A 60 23.61 -19.07 14.74
N LYS A 61 23.62 -20.02 13.79
CA LYS A 61 22.95 -19.80 12.50
C LYS A 61 21.48 -19.47 12.81
N PRO A 62 20.89 -18.43 12.20
CA PRO A 62 19.45 -18.21 12.30
C PRO A 62 18.72 -19.53 12.04
N THR A 63 17.80 -19.88 12.93
CA THR A 63 16.93 -21.03 12.71
C THR A 63 16.03 -20.65 11.54
N ASP A 64 16.12 -21.41 10.45
CA ASP A 64 15.26 -21.21 9.27
C ASP A 64 13.82 -21.42 9.76
N VAL A 65 13.05 -20.33 9.90
CA VAL A 65 11.63 -20.39 10.25
C VAL A 65 10.92 -21.00 9.05
N PRO A 66 10.18 -22.11 9.20
CA PRO A 66 9.45 -22.70 8.08
C PRO A 66 8.47 -21.66 7.54
N MET A 67 8.62 -21.31 6.27
CA MET A 67 7.73 -20.37 5.60
C MET A 67 6.44 -21.08 5.22
N VAL A 68 5.32 -20.34 5.31
CA VAL A 68 4.02 -20.85 4.89
C VAL A 68 4.05 -21.12 3.38
N THR A 69 3.61 -22.30 2.98
CA THR A 69 3.51 -22.63 1.55
C THR A 69 2.23 -22.09 0.94
N LEU A 70 2.24 -21.82 -0.37
CA LEU A 70 1.03 -21.41 -1.11
C LEU A 70 -0.14 -22.38 -0.89
N ARG A 71 0.15 -23.69 -0.83
CA ARG A 71 -0.88 -24.71 -0.65
C ARG A 71 -1.53 -24.69 0.73
N GLU A 72 -0.77 -24.41 1.79
CA GLU A 72 -1.30 -24.28 3.15
C GLU A 72 -2.18 -23.04 3.24
N PHE A 73 -1.72 -21.94 2.65
CA PHE A 73 -2.46 -20.69 2.56
C PHE A 73 -3.81 -20.87 1.85
N GLU A 74 -3.81 -21.41 0.63
CA GLU A 74 -5.03 -21.68 -0.13
C GLU A 74 -6.00 -22.64 0.58
N ARG A 75 -5.47 -23.55 1.40
CA ARG A 75 -6.31 -24.45 2.21
C ARG A 75 -7.04 -23.68 3.31
N ALA A 76 -6.36 -22.83 4.07
CA ALA A 76 -6.99 -22.08 5.16
C ALA A 76 -8.13 -21.19 4.65
N PHE A 77 -7.92 -20.49 3.53
CA PHE A 77 -8.97 -19.66 2.94
C PHE A 77 -10.16 -20.48 2.46
N ARG A 78 -9.93 -21.66 1.88
CA ARG A 78 -11.00 -22.59 1.53
C ARG A 78 -11.78 -23.04 2.77
N ASP A 79 -11.07 -23.38 3.85
CA ASP A 79 -11.67 -23.84 5.12
C ASP A 79 -12.44 -22.69 5.82
N ALA A 80 -12.02 -21.44 5.61
CA ALA A 80 -12.71 -20.22 6.03
C ALA A 80 -13.93 -19.86 5.15
N GLY A 81 -14.23 -20.64 4.10
CA GLY A 81 -15.42 -20.48 3.26
C GLY A 81 -15.21 -19.67 1.98
N PHE A 82 -13.97 -19.30 1.64
CA PHE A 82 -13.69 -18.63 0.37
C PHE A 82 -13.85 -19.60 -0.80
N THR A 83 -14.41 -19.08 -1.90
CA THR A 83 -14.53 -19.78 -3.18
C THR A 83 -13.41 -19.36 -4.12
N ALA A 84 -12.67 -20.33 -4.65
CA ALA A 84 -11.60 -20.11 -5.61
C ALA A 84 -12.12 -20.12 -7.07
N TYR A 85 -11.65 -19.17 -7.87
CA TYR A 85 -11.86 -19.08 -9.30
C TYR A 85 -10.49 -18.95 -9.98
N ALA A 86 -10.11 -19.95 -10.78
CA ALA A 86 -8.83 -19.91 -11.49
C ALA A 86 -8.79 -18.73 -12.49
N PHE A 87 -7.62 -18.10 -12.60
CA PHE A 87 -7.37 -17.14 -13.68
C PHE A 87 -7.50 -17.81 -15.04
N SER A 88 -7.92 -17.04 -16.05
CA SER A 88 -8.10 -17.56 -17.40
C SER A 88 -6.80 -18.05 -18.05
N ASP A 89 -5.65 -17.53 -17.61
CA ASP A 89 -4.33 -17.95 -18.07
C ASP A 89 -3.73 -19.09 -17.22
N GLY A 90 -4.42 -19.50 -16.15
CA GLY A 90 -4.02 -20.58 -15.26
C GLY A 90 -2.86 -20.24 -14.31
N THR A 91 -2.52 -18.97 -14.13
CA THR A 91 -1.35 -18.53 -13.32
C THR A 91 -1.65 -18.30 -11.84
N GLY A 92 -2.86 -18.65 -11.38
CA GLY A 92 -3.31 -18.34 -10.03
C GLY A 92 -4.82 -18.45 -9.85
N ASN A 93 -5.31 -17.98 -8.70
CA ASN A 93 -6.72 -18.02 -8.31
C ASN A 93 -7.18 -16.68 -7.71
N ILE A 94 -8.43 -16.33 -7.96
CA ILE A 94 -9.20 -15.32 -7.22
C ILE A 94 -9.98 -16.04 -6.14
N TRP A 95 -9.91 -15.55 -4.91
CA TRP A 95 -10.59 -16.07 -3.74
C TRP A 95 -11.63 -15.06 -3.28
N VAL A 96 -12.88 -15.50 -3.21
CA VAL A 96 -14.04 -14.66 -2.92
C VAL A 96 -14.82 -15.23 -1.76
N LEU A 97 -15.12 -14.40 -0.75
CA LEU A 97 -15.96 -14.79 0.39
C LEU A 97 -17.40 -14.32 0.18
N ASP A 98 -17.65 -13.03 0.42
CA ASP A 98 -18.97 -12.40 0.44
C ASP A 98 -19.08 -11.21 -0.52
N ASN A 99 -18.03 -10.39 -0.59
CA ASN A 99 -17.92 -9.25 -1.49
C ASN A 99 -16.99 -9.58 -2.67
N VAL A 100 -17.56 -9.66 -3.87
CA VAL A 100 -16.84 -10.00 -5.12
C VAL A 100 -15.83 -8.94 -5.58
N PHE A 101 -15.70 -7.82 -4.86
CA PHE A 101 -14.69 -6.80 -5.10
C PHE A 101 -13.59 -6.78 -4.05
N GLU A 102 -13.81 -7.41 -2.90
CA GLU A 102 -12.77 -7.54 -1.88
C GLU A 102 -12.19 -8.94 -1.98
N ASN A 103 -11.40 -9.10 -3.03
CA ASN A 103 -10.86 -10.37 -3.42
C ASN A 103 -9.49 -10.57 -2.78
N MET A 104 -9.12 -11.84 -2.68
CA MET A 104 -7.74 -12.22 -2.49
C MET A 104 -7.25 -12.94 -3.74
N TYR A 105 -6.01 -12.73 -4.13
CA TYR A 105 -5.38 -13.35 -5.28
C TYR A 105 -4.22 -14.20 -4.80
N THR A 106 -4.10 -15.40 -5.34
CA THR A 106 -2.92 -16.23 -5.20
C THR A 106 -2.31 -16.45 -6.56
N TYR A 107 -0.99 -16.33 -6.65
CA TYR A 107 -0.24 -16.51 -7.90
C TYR A 107 0.69 -17.72 -7.78
N ASP A 108 0.89 -18.43 -8.88
CA ASP A 108 1.85 -19.55 -8.97
C ASP A 108 3.30 -19.11 -8.68
N SER A 109 3.57 -17.80 -8.66
CA SER A 109 4.84 -17.20 -8.25
C SER A 109 5.04 -17.17 -6.73
N GLY A 110 4.05 -17.59 -5.94
CA GLY A 110 4.04 -17.51 -4.48
C GLY A 110 3.49 -16.20 -3.93
N TRP A 111 3.20 -15.20 -4.77
CA TRP A 111 2.60 -13.95 -4.29
C TRP A 111 1.14 -14.16 -3.90
N VAL A 112 0.77 -13.48 -2.82
CA VAL A 112 -0.60 -13.30 -2.36
C VAL A 112 -0.92 -11.81 -2.35
N GLU A 113 -2.10 -11.44 -2.80
CA GLU A 113 -2.62 -10.07 -2.72
C GLU A 113 -3.99 -10.11 -2.03
N ILE A 114 -4.20 -9.27 -1.03
CA ILE A 114 -5.48 -9.12 -0.31
C ILE A 114 -5.99 -7.72 -0.59
N GLU A 115 -7.12 -7.60 -1.29
CA GLU A 115 -7.75 -6.33 -1.63
C GLU A 115 -9.02 -6.12 -0.81
N VAL A 116 -9.15 -4.93 -0.20
CA VAL A 116 -10.41 -4.47 0.41
C VAL A 116 -10.78 -3.09 -0.13
N LEU A 117 -12.06 -2.70 -0.08
CA LEU A 117 -12.46 -1.37 -0.54
C LEU A 117 -11.83 -0.29 0.35
N ASN A 118 -11.23 0.74 -0.26
CA ASN A 118 -10.52 1.81 0.46
C ASN A 118 -11.47 2.84 1.10
N SER A 119 -12.32 2.38 2.01
CA SER A 119 -13.11 3.22 2.89
C SER A 119 -12.33 3.51 4.17
N LEU A 120 -12.05 4.79 4.45
CA LEU A 120 -11.34 5.21 5.69
C LEU A 120 -12.03 4.76 6.98
N LYS A 121 -13.29 4.34 6.91
CA LYS A 121 -14.07 3.88 8.07
C LYS A 121 -14.00 2.38 8.31
N THR A 122 -13.75 1.60 7.27
CA THR A 122 -13.96 0.13 7.32
C THR A 122 -12.82 -0.68 6.73
N ARG A 123 -11.85 -0.06 6.04
CA ARG A 123 -10.76 -0.78 5.37
C ARG A 123 -9.91 -1.61 6.34
N LEU A 124 -9.63 -1.09 7.53
CA LEU A 124 -8.84 -1.82 8.54
C LEU A 124 -9.62 -3.00 9.09
N ASP A 125 -10.89 -2.81 9.46
CA ASP A 125 -11.77 -3.90 9.92
C ASP A 125 -11.91 -5.01 8.87
N HIS A 126 -12.03 -4.63 7.59
CA HIS A 126 -12.13 -5.58 6.50
C HIS A 126 -10.82 -6.33 6.28
N MET A 127 -9.68 -5.64 6.35
CA MET A 127 -8.37 -6.29 6.24
C MET A 127 -8.13 -7.25 7.41
N GLU A 128 -8.49 -6.85 8.62
CA GLU A 128 -8.35 -7.68 9.82
C GLU A 128 -9.13 -9.00 9.71
N GLN A 129 -10.34 -8.98 9.15
CA GLN A 129 -11.11 -10.21 8.90
C GLN A 129 -10.36 -11.22 8.00
N ARG A 130 -9.46 -10.74 7.12
CA ARG A 130 -8.62 -11.62 6.29
C ARG A 130 -7.38 -12.08 7.06
N PHE A 131 -6.80 -11.21 7.89
CA PHE A 131 -5.69 -11.58 8.78
C PHE A 131 -6.09 -12.62 9.83
N GLU A 132 -7.32 -12.58 10.35
CA GLU A 132 -7.83 -13.61 11.28
C GLU A 132 -7.78 -15.02 10.69
N VAL A 133 -7.96 -15.17 9.37
CA VAL A 133 -7.82 -16.47 8.67
C VAL A 133 -6.36 -16.96 8.66
N MET A 134 -5.41 -16.03 8.78
CA MET A 134 -3.97 -16.27 8.72
C MET A 134 -3.33 -16.50 10.09
N ASP A 135 -4.03 -16.21 11.20
CA ASP A 135 -3.46 -16.28 12.56
C ASP A 135 -2.96 -17.68 12.94
N ASP A 136 -3.61 -18.74 12.46
CA ASP A 136 -3.19 -20.12 12.70
C ASP A 136 -2.16 -20.62 11.68
N LEU A 137 -1.91 -19.87 10.60
CA LEU A 137 -0.97 -20.23 9.54
C LEU A 137 0.42 -19.69 9.80
N PHE A 138 0.52 -18.43 10.20
CA PHE A 138 1.80 -17.74 10.33
C PHE A 138 2.29 -17.69 11.78
N PRO A 139 3.59 -17.51 12.01
CA PRO A 139 4.10 -17.19 13.33
C PRO A 139 3.43 -15.94 13.90
N ALA A 140 3.06 -15.96 15.19
CA ALA A 140 2.42 -14.84 15.86
C ALA A 140 3.22 -13.53 15.71
N ASP A 141 4.55 -13.60 15.87
CA ASP A 141 5.43 -12.44 15.69
C ASP A 141 5.33 -11.81 14.29
N PHE A 142 5.11 -12.62 13.24
CA PHE A 142 4.89 -12.09 11.89
C PHE A 142 3.54 -11.38 11.80
N MET A 143 2.47 -12.01 12.30
CA MET A 143 1.12 -11.45 12.24
C MET A 143 0.99 -10.15 13.05
N ASP A 144 1.65 -10.07 14.21
CA ASP A 144 1.69 -8.86 15.03
C ASP A 144 2.39 -7.70 14.29
N LEU A 145 3.57 -7.99 13.70
CA LEU A 145 4.31 -6.98 12.92
C LEU A 145 3.58 -6.58 11.64
N LEU A 146 2.91 -7.51 10.97
CA LEU A 146 2.11 -7.23 9.77
C LEU A 146 0.96 -6.27 10.10
N ARG A 147 0.27 -6.49 11.22
CA ARG A 147 -0.81 -5.60 11.68
C ARG A 147 -0.31 -4.22 12.04
N GLU A 148 0.82 -4.12 12.74
CA GLU A 148 1.47 -2.84 13.07
C GLU A 148 1.82 -2.06 11.80
N ALA A 149 2.51 -2.70 10.85
CA ALA A 149 2.89 -2.10 9.57
C ALA A 149 1.66 -1.68 8.73
N ASN A 150 0.59 -2.48 8.76
CA ASN A 150 -0.68 -2.19 8.10
C ASN A 150 -1.35 -0.92 8.68
N GLU A 151 -1.42 -0.81 10.02
CA GLU A 151 -1.95 0.38 10.69
C GLU A 151 -1.12 1.63 10.38
N ASP A 152 0.21 1.51 10.44
CA ASP A 152 1.14 2.59 10.10
C ASP A 152 0.94 3.06 8.65
N TYR A 153 0.92 2.12 7.70
CA TYR A 153 0.67 2.42 6.30
C TYR A 153 -0.69 3.10 6.10
N ALA A 154 -1.75 2.60 6.74
CA ALA A 154 -3.08 3.22 6.69
C ALA A 154 -3.06 4.68 7.19
N GLY A 155 -2.22 5.01 8.17
CA GLY A 155 -2.00 6.37 8.65
C GLY A 155 -1.39 7.32 7.60
N THR A 156 -0.72 6.78 6.57
CA THR A 156 -0.06 7.57 5.51
C THR A 156 -0.94 7.83 4.28
N VAL A 157 -2.01 7.06 4.08
CA VAL A 157 -2.82 7.11 2.85
C VAL A 157 -4.28 7.52 3.07
N GLY A 158 -4.78 8.36 2.15
CA GLY A 158 -6.16 8.85 2.13
C GLY A 158 -7.15 7.93 1.41
N ALA A 159 -8.36 8.45 1.18
CA ALA A 159 -9.44 7.73 0.47
C ALA A 159 -9.23 7.64 -1.05
N GLY A 160 -8.38 8.51 -1.61
CA GLY A 160 -8.07 8.56 -3.03
C GLY A 160 -6.59 8.34 -3.30
N VAL A 161 -6.27 8.07 -4.56
CA VAL A 161 -4.89 7.92 -5.01
C VAL A 161 -4.25 9.25 -5.38
N THR A 162 -2.96 9.40 -5.08
CA THR A 162 -2.17 10.58 -5.45
C THR A 162 -0.77 10.18 -5.88
N GLY A 163 -0.08 11.05 -6.63
CA GLY A 163 1.29 10.81 -7.05
C GLY A 163 1.43 9.99 -8.33
N LYS A 164 2.56 9.31 -8.48
CA LYS A 164 2.93 8.58 -9.69
C LYS A 164 2.36 7.17 -9.64
N ALA A 165 1.67 6.78 -10.72
CA ALA A 165 1.24 5.41 -10.96
C ALA A 165 2.45 4.46 -11.11
N VAL A 166 2.36 3.30 -10.48
CA VAL A 166 3.27 2.17 -10.60
C VAL A 166 2.53 1.05 -11.34
N ASP A 167 3.24 0.37 -12.24
CA ASP A 167 2.74 -0.71 -13.10
C ASP A 167 1.37 -0.42 -13.75
N PRO A 168 1.26 0.69 -14.50
CA PRO A 168 0.01 1.04 -15.15
C PRO A 168 -0.36 -0.01 -16.19
N TYR A 169 -1.59 -0.52 -16.09
CA TYR A 169 -2.22 -1.37 -17.08
C TYR A 169 -3.30 -0.61 -17.81
N GLY A 170 -3.33 -0.77 -19.13
CA GLY A 170 -4.35 -0.19 -20.01
C GLY A 170 -4.32 1.35 -20.08
N PRO A 171 -5.34 1.96 -20.72
CA PRO A 171 -6.38 1.30 -21.49
C PRO A 171 -5.81 0.66 -22.77
N ASN A 172 -6.14 -0.60 -23.01
CA ASN A 172 -5.66 -1.34 -24.18
C ASN A 172 -6.45 -0.95 -25.43
N ALA A 173 -5.78 -0.91 -26.57
CA ALA A 173 -6.44 -0.68 -27.85
C ALA A 173 -7.47 -1.79 -28.13
N GLY A 174 -8.73 -1.41 -28.38
CA GLY A 174 -9.82 -2.35 -28.62
C GLY A 174 -10.58 -2.81 -27.38
N ASP A 175 -10.14 -2.41 -26.18
CA ASP A 175 -10.97 -2.58 -24.98
C ASP A 175 -12.15 -1.61 -25.03
N PHE A 176 -13.33 -2.17 -25.19
CA PHE A 176 -14.59 -1.45 -25.26
C PHE A 176 -14.84 -0.63 -23.98
N TRP A 177 -14.38 -1.12 -22.82
CA TRP A 177 -14.59 -0.51 -21.51
C TRP A 177 -13.47 0.45 -21.10
N LYS A 178 -12.40 0.52 -21.91
CA LYS A 178 -11.18 1.30 -21.63
C LYS A 178 -10.74 1.17 -20.17
N TYR A 179 -10.71 -0.07 -19.68
CA TYR A 179 -10.28 -0.41 -18.35
C TYR A 179 -8.82 -0.01 -18.18
N GLN A 180 -8.53 0.61 -17.05
CA GLN A 180 -7.17 0.91 -16.64
C GLN A 180 -7.02 0.65 -15.15
N SER A 181 -5.82 0.24 -14.75
CA SER A 181 -5.46 0.05 -13.36
C SER A 181 -4.01 0.43 -13.09
N ALA A 182 -3.68 0.74 -11.84
CA ALA A 182 -2.33 1.01 -11.40
C ALA A 182 -2.22 0.97 -9.88
N TYR A 183 -1.01 0.74 -9.38
CA TYR A 183 -0.68 0.90 -7.97
C TYR A 183 -0.26 2.33 -7.67
N TYR A 184 -0.66 2.83 -6.50
CA TYR A 184 -0.29 4.12 -5.97
C TYR A 184 0.14 3.99 -4.52
N ASN A 185 0.94 4.95 -4.06
CA ASN A 185 1.40 4.99 -2.67
C ASN A 185 2.04 3.67 -2.23
N VAL A 186 2.81 3.03 -3.10
CA VAL A 186 3.44 1.73 -2.82
C VAL A 186 4.48 1.88 -1.72
N SER A 187 4.39 1.03 -0.70
CA SER A 187 5.39 0.82 0.35
C SER A 187 5.76 -0.64 0.38
N GLU A 188 7.06 -0.94 0.42
CA GLU A 188 7.59 -2.31 0.45
C GLU A 188 8.55 -2.44 1.62
N GLU A 189 8.45 -3.54 2.34
CA GLU A 189 9.32 -3.86 3.47
C GLU A 189 9.42 -5.38 3.70
N THR A 190 10.39 -5.80 4.49
CA THR A 190 10.55 -7.20 4.88
C THR A 190 10.11 -7.39 6.32
N ILE A 191 9.07 -8.20 6.54
CA ILE A 191 8.49 -8.48 7.87
C ILE A 191 8.75 -9.95 8.21
N ALA A 192 9.53 -10.20 9.27
CA ALA A 192 9.89 -11.54 9.74
C ALA A 192 10.37 -12.51 8.63
N GLY A 193 11.02 -11.98 7.58
CA GLY A 193 11.53 -12.77 6.45
C GLY A 193 10.61 -12.84 5.23
N TYR A 194 9.40 -12.30 5.30
CA TYR A 194 8.48 -12.18 4.17
C TYR A 194 8.61 -10.80 3.53
N ASP A 195 8.67 -10.75 2.20
CA ASP A 195 8.54 -9.50 1.45
C ASP A 195 7.08 -9.08 1.43
N VAL A 196 6.77 -7.89 1.94
CA VAL A 196 5.42 -7.35 2.09
C VAL A 196 5.31 -6.03 1.33
N ARG A 197 4.21 -5.86 0.60
CA ARG A 197 3.84 -4.64 -0.12
C ARG A 197 2.50 -4.12 0.38
N PHE A 198 2.44 -2.82 0.64
CA PHE A 198 1.22 -2.08 0.89
C PHE A 198 0.97 -1.10 -0.24
N ALA A 199 -0.26 -1.03 -0.75
CA ALA A 199 -0.58 -0.15 -1.86
C ALA A 199 -2.04 0.32 -1.83
N LEU A 200 -2.31 1.41 -2.56
CA LEU A 200 -3.64 1.70 -3.07
C LEU A 200 -3.73 1.21 -4.51
N PHE A 201 -4.57 0.22 -4.77
CA PHE A 201 -4.81 -0.27 -6.13
C PHE A 201 -6.01 0.46 -6.75
N PHE A 202 -5.73 1.21 -7.81
CA PHE A 202 -6.73 1.98 -8.53
C PHE A 202 -7.25 1.18 -9.72
N GLN A 203 -8.56 1.12 -9.88
CA GLN A 203 -9.22 0.58 -11.07
C GLN A 203 -10.21 1.59 -11.63
N GLN A 204 -10.26 1.75 -12.95
CA GLN A 204 -11.21 2.65 -13.60
C GLN A 204 -11.76 2.04 -14.89
N TRP A 205 -13.06 2.19 -15.06
CA TRP A 205 -13.79 1.88 -16.28
C TRP A 205 -14.34 3.15 -16.91
N THR A 206 -14.36 3.19 -18.23
CA THR A 206 -15.04 4.25 -18.98
C THR A 206 -16.22 3.66 -19.73
N CYS A 207 -17.43 3.97 -19.28
CA CYS A 207 -18.66 3.63 -19.97
C CYS A 207 -18.70 4.31 -21.35
N PRO A 208 -18.94 3.57 -22.44
CA PRO A 208 -19.04 4.15 -23.75
C PRO A 208 -20.21 5.17 -23.84
N PRO A 209 -20.08 6.27 -24.59
CA PRO A 209 -21.03 7.40 -24.55
C PRO A 209 -22.49 7.06 -24.91
N GLU A 210 -22.72 5.95 -25.61
CA GLU A 210 -24.06 5.51 -26.05
C GLU A 210 -24.73 4.52 -25.08
N TYR A 211 -24.08 4.21 -23.96
CA TYR A 211 -24.50 3.17 -23.02
C TYR A 211 -24.72 3.76 -21.62
N ILE A 212 -25.60 3.10 -20.86
CA ILE A 212 -25.61 3.17 -19.40
C ILE A 212 -25.00 1.86 -18.92
N CYS A 213 -23.93 1.97 -18.17
CA CYS A 213 -23.18 0.82 -17.69
C CYS A 213 -23.59 0.51 -16.26
N THR A 214 -23.59 -0.76 -15.90
CA THR A 214 -23.98 -1.22 -14.56
C THR A 214 -22.85 -1.98 -13.91
N PHE A 215 -22.70 -1.83 -12.60
CA PHE A 215 -21.96 -2.77 -11.76
C PHE A 215 -22.98 -3.66 -11.02
N PRO A 216 -23.29 -4.87 -11.52
CA PRO A 216 -24.31 -5.73 -10.91
C PRO A 216 -24.03 -5.99 -9.44
N SER A 217 -22.75 -6.20 -9.15
CA SER A 217 -22.22 -6.50 -7.83
C SER A 217 -22.22 -5.32 -6.86
N PHE A 218 -22.45 -4.08 -7.32
CA PHE A 218 -22.68 -2.89 -6.45
C PHE A 218 -24.17 -2.53 -6.42
N GLY A 219 -25.04 -3.53 -6.20
CA GLY A 219 -26.48 -3.32 -6.17
C GLY A 219 -27.05 -2.79 -7.50
N ASN A 220 -26.46 -3.21 -8.62
CA ASN A 220 -26.76 -2.71 -9.97
C ASN A 220 -26.61 -1.19 -10.11
N GLN A 221 -25.61 -0.60 -9.46
CA GLN A 221 -25.30 0.83 -9.66
C GLN A 221 -25.03 1.13 -11.13
N GLU A 222 -25.76 2.12 -11.65
CA GLU A 222 -25.60 2.63 -13.00
C GLU A 222 -24.60 3.78 -13.04
N PHE A 223 -23.82 3.85 -14.12
CA PHE A 223 -22.91 4.97 -14.37
C PHE A 223 -22.83 5.31 -15.86
N SER A 224 -22.56 6.60 -16.12
CA SER A 224 -22.23 7.14 -17.43
C SER A 224 -20.90 7.89 -17.32
N GLY A 225 -20.02 7.78 -18.32
CA GLY A 225 -18.68 8.37 -18.25
C GLY A 225 -17.70 7.46 -17.52
N GLN A 226 -17.05 7.95 -16.46
CA GLN A 226 -16.03 7.19 -15.73
C GLN A 226 -16.53 6.73 -14.37
N ALA A 227 -16.18 5.50 -14.01
CA ALA A 227 -16.31 4.99 -12.65
C ALA A 227 -14.96 4.44 -12.21
N SER A 228 -14.57 4.76 -10.98
CA SER A 228 -13.31 4.31 -10.40
C SER A 228 -13.52 3.74 -9.01
N PHE A 229 -12.67 2.78 -8.69
CA PHE A 229 -12.57 2.15 -7.39
C PHE A 229 -11.13 2.27 -6.91
N VAL A 230 -10.98 2.43 -5.61
CA VAL A 230 -9.68 2.38 -4.94
C VAL A 230 -9.78 1.26 -3.93
N PHE A 231 -8.88 0.29 -4.08
CA PHE A 231 -8.69 -0.81 -3.15
C PHE A 231 -7.50 -0.49 -2.27
N TYR A 232 -7.59 -0.88 -1.01
CA TYR A 232 -6.50 -0.90 -0.07
C TYR A 232 -5.95 -2.32 -0.06
N GLU A 233 -4.67 -2.47 -0.38
CA GLU A 233 -4.05 -3.75 -0.64
C GLU A 233 -2.89 -4.03 0.30
N VAL A 234 -2.83 -5.28 0.76
CA VAL A 234 -1.65 -5.89 1.38
C VAL A 234 -1.28 -7.10 0.55
N ALA A 235 -0.02 -7.18 0.12
CA ALA A 235 0.51 -8.30 -0.64
C ALA A 235 1.79 -8.83 0.00
N PHE A 236 2.03 -10.14 -0.11
CA PHE A 236 3.25 -10.76 0.41
C PHE A 236 3.64 -12.01 -0.36
N GLY A 237 4.95 -12.31 -0.37
CA GLY A 237 5.51 -13.50 -1.02
C GLY A 237 5.56 -14.71 -0.09
N LEU A 238 5.05 -15.85 -0.54
CA LEU A 238 5.16 -17.16 0.11
C LEU A 238 6.30 -18.00 -0.48
N ASP A 239 6.65 -19.08 0.21
CA ASP A 239 7.56 -20.10 -0.32
C ASP A 239 6.82 -21.01 -1.32
N VAL A 240 7.49 -21.34 -2.43
CA VAL A 240 6.90 -22.04 -3.61
C VAL A 240 7.69 -23.28 -3.98
#